data_AF-A0A963SCN7-F1
#
_entry.id   AF-A0A963SCN7-F1
#
_cell.length_a   1.000
_cell.length_b   1.000
_cell.length_c   1.000
_cell.angle_alpha   90.00
_cell.angle_beta   90.00
_cell.angle_gamma   90.00
#
_symmetry.space_group_name_H-M   'P 1'
#
loop_
_entity.id
_entity.type
_entity.pdbx_description
1 polymer ?
#
loop_
_entity_poly.entity_id
_entity_poly.type
_entity_poly.pdbx_seq_one_letter_code
_entity_poly.pdbx_strand_id
1 'polypeptide(L)'
;MIFQVIFVAFTIACISTSIWALVTIWRSEKLRWKPLWTIGSLFGFLGLGINWHAADDLVIHIGVQVPVLYLAQLPSGFLIAKSSFPMVALVAIGLARRHQVNSLAEIFDENRDKSGL
;
A
#
# COMPACT_ATOMS: atom_id res chain seq x y z
N MET A 1 23.28 -9.43 7.91
CA MET A 1 23.00 -8.99 6.52
C MET A 1 21.68 -9.50 5.96
N ILE A 2 21.33 -10.78 6.11
CA ILE A 2 20.10 -11.34 5.50
C ILE A 2 18.82 -10.58 5.92
N PHE A 3 18.73 -10.19 7.21
CA PHE A 3 17.59 -9.43 7.71
C PHE A 3 17.46 -8.03 7.10
N GLN A 4 18.58 -7.36 6.80
CA GLN A 4 18.55 -6.07 6.10
C GLN A 4 18.02 -6.22 4.67
N VAL A 5 18.41 -7.28 3.96
CA VAL A 5 17.91 -7.55 2.60
C VAL A 5 16.40 -7.82 2.63
N ILE A 6 15.93 -8.64 3.57
CA ILE A 6 14.49 -8.92 3.75
C ILE A 6 13.74 -7.63 4.07
N PHE A 7 14.25 -6.83 5.01
CA PHE A 7 13.63 -5.56 5.40
C PHE A 7 13.55 -4.58 4.21
N VAL A 8 14.63 -4.43 3.44
CA VAL A 8 14.67 -3.53 2.28
C VAL A 8 13.71 -4.02 1.20
N ALA A 9 13.70 -5.31 0.88
CA ALA A 9 12.77 -5.87 -0.11
C ALA A 9 11.31 -5.66 0.31
N PHE A 10 10.98 -5.91 1.58
CA PHE A 10 9.66 -5.66 2.13
C PHE A 10 9.28 -4.17 2.09
N THR A 11 10.21 -3.29 2.43
CA THR A 11 10.01 -1.83 2.41
C THR A 11 9.72 -1.33 0.99
N ILE A 12 10.50 -1.79 -0.01
CA ILE A 12 10.27 -1.46 -1.42
C ILE A 12 8.87 -1.91 -1.84
N ALA A 13 8.47 -3.15 -1.53
CA ALA A 13 7.15 -3.65 -1.85
C ALA A 13 6.03 -2.80 -1.21
N CYS A 14 6.18 -2.39 0.05
CA CYS A 14 5.22 -1.53 0.74
C CYS A 14 5.12 -0.14 0.08
N ILE A 15 6.25 0.50 -0.20
CA ILE A 15 6.29 1.81 -0.86
C ILE A 15 5.68 1.74 -2.26
N SER A 16 6.08 0.75 -3.06
CA SER A 16 5.54 0.53 -4.40
C SER A 16 4.02 0.31 -4.36
N THR A 17 3.53 -0.42 -3.37
CA THR A 17 2.08 -0.66 -3.19
C THR A 17 1.33 0.64 -2.85
N SER A 18 1.85 1.45 -1.93
CA SER A 18 1.26 2.75 -1.60
C SER A 18 1.25 3.71 -2.79
N ILE A 19 2.37 3.83 -3.51
CA ILE A 19 2.45 4.67 -4.72
C ILE A 19 1.46 4.18 -5.76
N TRP A 20 1.39 2.87 -5.98
CA TRP A 20 0.46 2.30 -6.95
C TRP A 20 -0.99 2.59 -6.58
N ALA A 21 -1.35 2.44 -5.30
CA ALA A 21 -2.69 2.78 -4.84
C ALA A 21 -3.02 4.25 -5.06
N LEU A 22 -2.10 5.18 -4.77
CA LEU A 22 -2.29 6.60 -5.03
C LEU A 22 -2.56 6.88 -6.50
N VAL A 23 -1.77 6.29 -7.40
CA VAL A 23 -1.97 6.42 -8.86
C VAL A 23 -3.32 5.84 -9.28
N THR A 24 -3.70 4.67 -8.77
CA THR A 24 -4.96 4.02 -9.09
C THR A 24 -6.17 4.82 -8.57
N ILE A 25 -6.11 5.36 -7.35
CA ILE A 25 -7.16 6.21 -6.77
C ILE A 25 -7.30 7.49 -7.58
N TRP A 26 -6.17 8.12 -7.95
CA TRP A 26 -6.19 9.37 -8.71
C TRP A 26 -6.79 9.18 -10.10
N ARG A 27 -6.44 8.08 -10.78
CA ARG A 27 -6.99 7.73 -12.11
C ARG A 27 -8.44 7.25 -12.08
N SER A 28 -8.95 6.83 -10.92
CA SER A 28 -10.34 6.36 -10.82
C SER A 28 -11.29 7.54 -10.74
N GLU A 29 -12.19 7.71 -11.72
CA GLU A 29 -13.21 8.77 -11.68
C GLU A 29 -14.38 8.40 -10.76
N LYS A 30 -14.74 7.11 -10.71
CA LYS A 30 -15.95 6.61 -10.03
C LYS A 30 -15.75 6.20 -8.56
N LEU A 31 -14.54 6.31 -8.00
CA LEU A 31 -14.29 5.93 -6.62
C LEU A 31 -14.91 6.95 -5.65
N ARG A 32 -15.94 6.54 -4.91
CA ARG A 32 -16.53 7.35 -3.84
C ARG A 32 -15.52 7.50 -2.69
N TRP A 33 -15.44 8.69 -2.09
CA TRP A 33 -14.54 9.02 -0.97
C TRP A 33 -13.04 8.97 -1.27
N LYS A 34 -12.61 9.43 -2.46
CA LYS A 34 -11.18 9.46 -2.85
C LYS A 34 -10.23 9.96 -1.75
N PRO A 35 -10.50 11.08 -1.05
CA PRO A 35 -9.58 11.59 -0.02
C PRO A 35 -9.35 10.59 1.12
N LEU A 36 -10.40 9.86 1.53
CA LEU A 36 -10.32 8.85 2.58
C LEU A 36 -9.42 7.69 2.16
N TRP A 37 -9.56 7.22 0.92
CA TRP A 37 -8.72 6.15 0.37
C TRP A 37 -7.27 6.60 0.18
N THR A 38 -7.06 7.82 -0.29
CA THR A 38 -5.72 8.43 -0.44
C THR A 38 -5.02 8.48 0.91
N ILE A 39 -5.66 9.09 1.91
CA ILE A 39 -5.12 9.21 3.26
C ILE A 39 -4.87 7.81 3.84
N GLY A 40 -5.86 6.93 3.77
CA GLY A 40 -5.78 5.55 4.26
C GLY A 40 -4.63 4.75 3.63
N SER A 41 -4.33 4.92 2.35
CA SER A 41 -3.27 4.20 1.64
C SER A 41 -1.84 4.52 2.13
N LEU A 42 -1.69 5.59 2.91
CA LEU A 42 -0.44 5.98 3.56
C LEU A 42 -0.24 5.32 4.93
N PHE A 43 -1.30 4.75 5.51
CA PHE A 43 -1.23 4.04 6.78
C PHE A 43 -0.79 2.60 6.57
N GLY A 44 0.22 2.18 7.32
CA GLY A 44 0.52 0.77 7.52
C GLY A 44 0.09 0.27 8.90
N PHE A 45 -0.18 -1.03 9.00
CA PHE A 45 -0.77 -1.66 10.20
C PHE A 45 0.07 -2.78 10.81
N LEU A 46 0.78 -3.52 9.96
CA LEU A 46 1.61 -4.66 10.34
C LEU A 46 2.94 -4.50 9.63
N GLY A 47 4.04 -4.58 10.36
CA GLY A 47 5.34 -4.19 9.82
C GLY A 47 6.52 -4.96 10.35
N LEU A 48 7.67 -4.67 9.78
CA LEU A 48 8.97 -5.13 10.22
C LEU A 48 9.74 -3.95 10.81
N GLY A 49 10.45 -4.20 11.89
CA GLY A 49 11.39 -3.28 12.52
C GLY A 49 12.77 -3.90 12.58
N ILE A 50 13.80 -3.10 12.35
CA ILE A 50 15.19 -3.53 12.43
C ILE A 50 16.04 -2.45 13.08
N ASN A 51 16.98 -2.87 13.93
CA ASN A 51 18.09 -2.02 14.33
C ASN A 51 19.16 -2.09 13.24
N TRP A 52 19.40 -0.99 12.55
CA TRP A 52 20.29 -0.96 11.40
C TRP A 52 21.75 -1.28 11.76
N HIS A 53 22.18 -0.91 12.97
CA HIS A 53 23.56 -1.09 13.44
C HIS A 53 23.79 -2.47 14.07
N ALA A 54 22.74 -3.07 14.64
CA ALA A 54 22.76 -4.43 15.20
C ALA A 54 21.66 -5.24 14.52
N ALA A 55 21.84 -5.47 13.21
CA ALA A 55 20.83 -6.04 12.31
C ALA A 55 20.68 -7.56 12.45
N ASP A 56 20.79 -8.05 13.69
CA ASP A 56 20.66 -9.46 14.06
C ASP A 56 19.23 -9.80 14.50
N ASP A 57 18.39 -8.78 14.66
CA ASP A 57 16.99 -8.93 15.08
C ASP A 57 16.04 -8.23 14.10
N LEU A 58 15.09 -8.99 13.57
CA LEU A 58 14.01 -8.53 12.73
C LEU A 58 12.71 -8.72 13.50
N VAL A 59 12.15 -7.62 13.98
CA VAL A 59 11.00 -7.65 14.87
C VAL A 59 9.72 -7.39 14.07
N ILE A 60 8.70 -8.21 14.29
CA ILE A 60 7.36 -7.94 13.76
C ILE A 60 6.66 -6.94 14.69
N HIS A 61 6.14 -5.87 14.12
CA HIS A 61 5.40 -4.86 14.86
C HIS A 61 3.95 -4.76 14.36
N ILE A 62 3.02 -4.68 15.30
CA ILE A 62 1.62 -4.39 15.05
C ILE A 62 1.35 -2.97 15.53
N GLY A 63 0.79 -2.14 14.68
CA GLY A 63 0.51 -0.75 15.00
C GLY A 63 0.23 0.08 13.77
N VAL A 64 -0.43 1.21 14.00
CA VAL A 64 -0.75 2.16 12.93
C VAL A 64 0.44 3.10 12.75
N GLN A 65 0.98 3.16 11.54
CA GLN A 65 2.14 4.00 11.20
C GLN A 65 1.87 4.85 9.97
N VAL A 66 2.26 6.13 10.02
CA VAL A 66 2.29 7.05 8.87
C VAL A 66 3.61 7.82 8.89
N PRO A 67 4.38 7.84 7.79
CA PRO A 67 4.19 7.09 6.54
C PRO A 67 4.63 5.61 6.67
N VAL A 68 4.44 4.82 5.61
CA VAL A 68 4.78 3.38 5.57
C VAL A 68 6.24 3.01 5.87
N LEU A 69 7.14 3.99 5.87
CA LEU A 69 8.54 3.87 6.28
C LEU A 69 8.82 4.91 7.35
N TYR A 70 9.38 4.47 8.46
CA TYR A 70 9.81 5.30 9.57
C TYR A 70 11.27 5.02 9.87
N LEU A 71 12.07 6.08 9.96
CA LEU A 71 13.48 6.03 10.30
C LEU A 71 13.69 6.95 11.50
N ALA A 72 14.31 6.43 12.56
CA ALA A 72 14.65 7.22 13.74
C ALA A 72 16.05 6.89 14.23
N GLN A 73 16.82 7.95 14.49
CA GLN A 73 18.11 7.84 15.15
C GLN A 73 17.93 8.15 16.63
N LEU A 74 18.27 7.18 17.48
CA LEU A 74 18.24 7.36 18.93
C LEU A 74 19.50 8.12 19.39
N PRO A 75 19.44 8.84 20.53
CA PRO A 75 20.61 9.49 21.13
C PRO A 75 21.79 8.54 21.41
N SER A 76 21.52 7.24 21.57
CA SER A 76 22.52 6.19 21.72
C SER A 76 23.29 5.86 20.43
N GLY A 77 22.96 6.50 19.31
CA GLY A 77 23.54 6.23 17.99
C GLY A 77 22.85 5.11 17.20
N PHE A 78 21.90 4.38 17.80
CA PHE A 78 21.16 3.34 17.10
C PHE A 78 20.18 3.94 16.08
N LEU A 79 20.23 3.42 14.85
CA LEU A 79 19.27 3.73 13.81
C LEU A 79 18.20 2.64 13.77
N ILE A 80 16.97 2.99 14.13
CA ILE A 80 15.81 2.11 14.04
C ILE A 80 15.09 2.40 12.73
N ALA A 81 14.90 1.37 11.92
CA ALA A 81 14.09 1.42 10.71
C ALA A 81 12.85 0.56 10.90
N LYS A 82 11.69 1.10 10.54
CA LYS A 82 10.41 0.40 10.60
C LYS A 82 9.66 0.59 9.28
N SER A 83 9.16 -0.49 8.72
CA SER A 83 8.29 -0.45 7.55
C SER A 83 7.00 -1.20 7.84
N SER A 84 5.88 -0.66 7.39
CA SER A 84 4.54 -1.16 7.69
C SER A 84 3.74 -1.38 6.42
N PHE A 85 3.08 -2.54 6.36
CA PHE A 85 2.26 -3.00 5.26
C PHE A 85 1.00 -2.14 5.09
N PRO A 86 0.81 -1.52 3.92
CA PRO A 86 -0.30 -0.60 3.67
C PRO A 86 -1.56 -1.36 3.25
N MET A 87 -2.25 -1.98 4.20
CA MET A 87 -3.44 -2.80 3.91
C MET A 87 -4.53 -2.02 3.18
N VAL A 88 -4.75 -0.75 3.55
CA VAL A 88 -5.76 0.10 2.92
C VAL A 88 -5.41 0.43 1.47
N ALA A 89 -4.11 0.52 1.13
CA ALA A 89 -3.67 0.70 -0.25
C ALA A 89 -4.12 -0.47 -1.15
N LEU A 90 -3.98 -1.71 -0.68
CA LEU A 90 -4.43 -2.90 -1.40
C LEU A 90 -5.95 -2.92 -1.60
N VAL A 91 -6.70 -2.58 -0.54
CA VAL A 91 -8.17 -2.50 -0.62
C VAL A 91 -8.59 -1.44 -1.63
N ALA A 92 -7.96 -0.27 -1.62
CA ALA A 92 -8.26 0.81 -2.57
C ALA A 92 -7.98 0.39 -4.02
N ILE A 93 -6.87 -0.31 -4.28
CA ILE A 93 -6.57 -0.87 -5.61
C ILE A 93 -7.66 -1.87 -6.04
N GLY A 94 -8.06 -2.78 -5.15
CA GLY A 94 -9.09 -3.77 -5.42
C GLY A 94 -10.45 -3.14 -5.75
N LEU A 95 -10.86 -2.14 -4.98
CA LEU A 95 -12.11 -1.41 -5.21
C LEU A 95 -12.09 -0.64 -6.53
N ALA A 96 -11.00 0.08 -6.82
CA ALA A 96 -10.87 0.81 -8.08
C ALA A 96 -10.93 -0.11 -9.30
N ARG A 97 -10.30 -1.30 -9.24
CA ARG A 97 -10.37 -2.30 -10.32
C ARG A 97 -11.77 -2.87 -10.51
N ARG A 98 -12.51 -3.16 -9.43
CA ARG A 98 -13.90 -3.63 -9.52
C ARG A 98 -14.79 -2.64 -10.25
N HIS A 99 -14.64 -1.34 -9.98
CA HIS A 99 -15.39 -0.31 -10.67
C HIS A 99 -15.09 -0.25 -12.18
N GLN A 100 -13.85 -0.47 -12.59
CA GLN A 100 -13.48 -0.53 -14.01
C GLN A 100 -14.12 -1.75 -14.71
N VAL A 101 -14.04 -2.93 -14.08
CA VAL A 101 -14.61 -4.16 -14.64
C VAL A 101 -16.13 -4.04 -14.81
N ASN A 102 -16.83 -3.53 -13.80
CA ASN A 102 -18.28 -3.36 -13.87
C ASN A 102 -18.69 -2.37 -14.98
N SER A 103 -17.92 -1.28 -15.17
CA SER A 103 -18.22 -0.34 -16.26
C SER A 103 -18.01 -0.91 -17.66
N LEU A 104 -17.09 -1.86 -17.83
CA LEU A 104 -16.90 -2.55 -19.11
C LEU A 104 -18.02 -3.56 -19.37
N ALA A 105 -18.49 -4.24 -18.32
CA ALA A 105 -19.62 -5.16 -18.44
C ALA A 105 -20.91 -4.41 -18.86
N GLU A 106 -21.19 -3.26 -18.23
CA GLU A 106 -22.32 -2.40 -18.60
C GLU A 106 -22.27 -1.96 -20.07
N ILE A 107 -21.10 -1.53 -20.57
CA ILE A 107 -20.91 -1.12 -21.98
C ILE A 107 -21.09 -2.32 -22.93
N PHE A 108 -20.62 -3.50 -22.53
CA PHE A 108 -20.74 -4.70 -23.36
C PHE A 108 -22.20 -5.16 -23.48
N ASP A 109 -22.94 -5.17 -22.36
CA ASP A 109 -24.36 -5.51 -22.33
C ASP A 109 -25.18 -4.50 -23.17
N GLU A 110 -24.90 -3.20 -23.03
CA GLU A 110 -25.56 -2.16 -23.85
C GLU A 110 -25.30 -2.35 -25.36
N ASN A 111 -24.07 -2.72 -25.74
CA ASN A 111 -23.75 -2.98 -27.15
C ASN A 111 -24.38 -4.26 -27.67
N ARG A 112 -24.52 -5.29 -26.81
CA ARG A 112 -25.22 -6.53 -27.17
C ARG A 112 -26.69 -6.24 -27.48
N ASP A 113 -27.38 -5.52 -26.59
CA ASP A 113 -28.79 -5.16 -26.78
C ASP A 113 -29.03 -4.34 -28.05
N LYS A 114 -28.12 -3.41 -28.37
CA LYS A 114 -28.18 -2.61 -29.61
C LYS A 114 -27.89 -3.41 -30.89
N SER A 115 -27.14 -4.50 -30.78
CA SER A 115 -26.75 -5.33 -31.93
C SER A 115 -27.80 -6.35 -32.37
N GLY A 116 -28.84 -6.58 -31.56
CA GLY A 116 -29.96 -7.48 -31.90
C GLY A 116 -29.58 -8.96 -32.08
N LEU A 117 -28.41 -9.37 -31.57
CA LEU A 117 -27.94 -10.76 -31.50
C LEU A 117 -28.35 -11.45 -30.20
#